data_AF-A0A928E0K6-F1
#
_entry.id   AF-A0A928E0K6-F1
#
_cell.length_a   1.000
_cell.length_b   1.000
_cell.length_c   1.000
_cell.angle_alpha   90.00
_cell.angle_beta   90.00
_cell.angle_gamma   90.00
#
_symmetry.space_group_name_H-M   'P 1'
#
loop_
_entity.id
_entity.type
_entity.pdbx_description
1 polymer ?
#
loop_
_entity_poly.entity_id
_entity_poly.type
_entity_poly.pdbx_seq_one_letter_code
_entity_poly.pdbx_strand_id
1 'polypeptide(L)'
;MFHTIRPASILASLVLLTVSVVSVQAQLEYKNGIIWDRPERVEDAQPVCTPAPEGAVVLFDGTDIKKNFNNTQNWVVKDGYAEVHGGTAETKQSFGSCHIHLEWASPAKVSGRGQGRGNSGVYIMGKYEVQILDSYQNDT
;
A
#
# COMPACT_ATOMS: atom_id res chain seq x y z
N MET A 1 10.74 52.73 -60.25
CA MET A 1 10.88 51.26 -60.36
C MET A 1 10.69 50.69 -58.96
N PHE A 2 9.45 50.34 -58.62
CA PHE A 2 9.06 49.94 -57.25
C PHE A 2 9.32 48.44 -57.05
N HIS A 3 10.15 48.07 -56.08
CA HIS A 3 10.32 46.69 -55.62
C HIS A 3 9.39 46.44 -54.44
N THR A 4 8.44 45.54 -54.61
CA THR A 4 7.53 45.06 -53.57
C THR A 4 8.18 43.89 -52.82
N ILE A 5 8.43 44.07 -51.52
CA ILE A 5 8.81 42.97 -50.62
C ILE A 5 7.53 42.18 -50.31
N ARG A 6 7.49 40.89 -50.66
CA ARG A 6 6.38 39.97 -50.33
C ARG A 6 6.49 39.53 -48.86
N PRO A 7 5.41 39.64 -48.04
CA PRO A 7 5.42 39.16 -46.66
C PRO A 7 4.97 37.68 -46.66
N ALA A 8 5.88 36.75 -46.91
CA ALA A 8 5.53 35.32 -46.94
C ALA A 8 6.21 34.48 -45.83
N SER A 9 7.09 35.07 -45.01
CA SER A 9 7.98 34.27 -44.14
C SER A 9 7.75 34.42 -42.63
N ILE A 10 6.79 35.24 -42.19
CA ILE A 10 6.53 35.45 -40.75
C ILE A 10 5.40 34.56 -40.21
N LEU A 11 4.45 34.15 -41.06
CA LEU A 11 3.29 33.37 -40.60
C LEU A 11 3.61 31.91 -40.24
N ALA A 12 4.57 31.25 -40.89
CA ALA A 12 4.87 29.84 -40.64
C ALA A 12 5.50 29.58 -39.26
N SER A 13 6.36 30.49 -38.78
CA SER A 13 7.04 30.36 -37.47
C SER A 13 6.09 30.61 -36.29
N LEU A 14 5.07 31.44 -36.46
CA LEU A 14 4.09 31.72 -35.40
C LEU A 14 3.14 30.53 -35.16
N VAL A 15 2.81 29.78 -36.22
CA VAL A 15 1.94 28.59 -36.14
C VAL A 15 2.65 27.40 -35.48
N LEU A 16 3.95 27.22 -35.71
CA LEU A 16 4.73 26.16 -35.05
C LEU A 16 4.94 26.44 -33.55
N LEU A 17 5.10 27.70 -33.16
CA LEU A 17 5.22 28.09 -31.75
C LEU A 17 3.90 27.92 -30.99
N THR A 18 2.75 28.20 -31.62
CA THR A 18 1.45 28.03 -30.97
C THR A 18 1.07 26.56 -30.79
N VAL A 19 1.43 25.67 -31.72
CA VAL A 19 1.17 24.21 -31.59
C VAL A 19 1.98 23.59 -30.44
N SER A 20 3.20 24.06 -30.20
CA SER A 20 4.04 23.56 -29.09
C SER A 20 3.58 24.10 -27.72
N VAL A 21 3.00 25.30 -27.66
CA VAL A 21 2.39 25.80 -26.41
C VAL A 21 1.10 25.04 -26.07
N VAL A 22 0.24 24.74 -27.06
CA VAL A 22 -1.03 24.02 -26.79
C VAL A 22 -0.80 22.57 -26.29
N SER A 23 0.31 21.93 -26.67
CA SER A 23 0.64 20.58 -26.20
C SER A 23 1.19 20.54 -24.77
N VAL A 24 1.71 21.66 -24.23
CA VAL A 24 2.19 21.74 -22.84
C VAL A 24 1.04 21.90 -21.84
N GLN A 25 -0.08 22.52 -22.23
CA GLN A 25 -1.24 22.67 -21.34
C GLN A 25 -2.08 21.38 -21.15
N ALA A 26 -1.86 20.33 -21.94
CA ALA A 26 -2.64 19.08 -21.87
C ALA A 26 -2.09 18.05 -20.86
N GLN A 27 -1.31 18.46 -19.85
CA GLN A 27 -0.80 17.58 -18.79
C GLN A 27 -1.16 18.03 -17.36
N LEU A 28 -2.19 18.84 -17.18
CA LEU A 28 -2.86 18.86 -15.87
C LEU A 28 -3.65 17.56 -15.74
N GLU A 29 -2.97 16.54 -15.25
CA GLU A 29 -3.58 15.28 -14.85
C GLU A 29 -4.75 15.60 -13.90
N TYR A 30 -5.96 15.30 -14.35
CA TYR A 30 -7.15 15.41 -13.52
C TYR A 30 -7.07 14.37 -12.41
N LYS A 31 -6.50 14.77 -11.26
CA LYS A 31 -6.48 13.95 -10.05
C LYS A 31 -7.87 13.98 -9.44
N ASN A 32 -8.71 13.07 -9.93
CA ASN A 32 -10.03 12.86 -9.37
C ASN A 32 -9.89 12.12 -8.03
N GLY A 33 -9.57 12.86 -6.98
CA GLY A 33 -9.41 12.32 -5.64
C GLY A 33 -9.55 13.43 -4.62
N ILE A 34 -10.41 13.22 -3.63
CA ILE A 34 -10.39 13.99 -2.40
C ILE A 34 -8.97 13.88 -1.86
N ILE A 35 -8.27 15.02 -1.72
CA ILE A 35 -7.02 15.05 -0.96
C ILE A 35 -7.44 14.84 0.49
N TRP A 36 -7.26 13.63 0.97
CA TRP A 36 -7.49 13.32 2.37
C TRP A 36 -6.30 13.88 3.15
N ASP A 37 -6.59 14.78 4.09
CA ASP A 37 -5.60 15.17 5.07
C ASP A 37 -5.15 13.93 5.83
N ARG A 38 -3.84 13.84 6.09
CA ARG A 38 -3.31 12.76 6.91
C ARG A 38 -4.00 12.84 8.28
N PRO A 39 -4.61 11.75 8.78
CA PRO A 39 -5.22 11.76 10.09
C PRO A 39 -4.17 12.15 11.15
N GLU A 40 -4.62 12.86 12.18
CA GLU A 40 -3.75 13.20 13.30
C GLU A 40 -3.15 11.93 13.90
N ARG A 41 -1.90 12.05 14.31
CA ARG A 41 -1.19 10.96 14.95
C ARG A 41 -1.70 10.77 16.36
N VAL A 42 -1.97 9.52 16.71
CA VAL A 42 -2.11 9.13 18.11
C VAL A 42 -0.72 8.96 18.70
N GLU A 43 -0.34 9.84 19.61
CA GLU A 43 0.88 9.69 20.42
C GLU A 43 0.58 8.81 21.64
N ASP A 44 1.58 8.09 22.13
CA ASP A 44 1.54 7.31 23.39
C ASP A 44 0.47 6.20 23.50
N ALA A 45 -0.08 5.74 22.37
CA ALA A 45 -0.98 4.59 22.34
C ALA A 45 -0.29 3.34 22.92
N GLN A 46 -0.89 2.76 23.97
CA GLN A 46 -0.41 1.49 24.51
C GLN A 46 -0.96 0.34 23.67
N PRO A 47 -0.17 -0.72 23.41
CA PRO A 47 -0.68 -1.91 22.76
C PRO A 47 -1.77 -2.53 23.64
N VAL A 48 -2.93 -2.79 23.04
CA VAL A 48 -4.03 -3.51 23.69
C VAL A 48 -4.10 -4.89 23.06
N CYS A 49 -3.47 -5.86 23.70
CA CYS A 49 -3.68 -7.28 23.36
C CYS A 49 -4.94 -7.76 24.06
N THR A 50 -5.91 -8.25 23.30
CA THR A 50 -7.11 -8.87 23.86
C THR A 50 -7.08 -10.38 23.59
N PRO A 51 -7.47 -11.22 24.56
CA PRO A 51 -7.62 -12.64 24.30
C PRO A 51 -8.74 -12.85 23.28
N ALA A 52 -8.63 -13.94 22.52
CA ALA A 52 -9.71 -14.36 21.65
C ALA A 52 -11.01 -14.53 22.46
N PRO A 53 -12.15 -14.01 21.96
CA PRO A 53 -13.41 -14.14 22.69
C PRO A 53 -13.86 -15.61 22.74
N GLU A 54 -14.76 -15.92 23.67
CA GLU A 54 -15.32 -17.26 23.79
C GLU A 54 -15.96 -17.71 22.46
N GLY A 55 -15.66 -18.93 22.03
CA GLY A 55 -16.16 -19.51 20.78
C GLY A 55 -15.40 -19.09 19.51
N ALA A 56 -14.40 -18.20 19.60
CA ALA A 56 -13.55 -17.87 18.46
C ALA A 56 -12.66 -19.06 18.04
N VAL A 57 -12.46 -19.22 16.74
CA VAL A 57 -11.43 -20.11 16.20
C VAL A 57 -10.08 -19.42 16.35
N VAL A 58 -9.23 -19.92 17.26
CA VAL A 58 -7.88 -19.39 17.45
C VAL A 58 -6.98 -19.90 16.33
N LEU A 59 -6.65 -19.00 15.39
CA LEU A 59 -5.77 -19.34 14.27
C LEU A 59 -4.31 -19.47 14.69
N PHE A 60 -3.86 -18.65 15.63
CA PHE A 60 -2.50 -18.71 16.18
C PHE A 60 -2.52 -18.30 17.65
N ASP A 61 -1.89 -19.12 18.51
CA ASP A 61 -1.85 -18.97 19.96
C ASP A 61 -0.44 -18.66 20.50
N GLY A 62 0.51 -18.39 19.61
CA GLY A 62 1.91 -18.13 19.95
C GLY A 62 2.81 -19.36 19.93
N THR A 63 2.28 -20.57 19.69
CA THR A 63 3.06 -21.82 19.84
C THR A 63 3.45 -22.47 18.51
N ASP A 64 2.49 -22.82 17.65
CA ASP A 64 2.74 -23.52 16.40
C ASP A 64 1.83 -23.04 15.27
N ILE A 65 2.40 -22.25 14.36
CA ILE A 65 1.70 -21.75 13.17
C ILE A 65 1.29 -22.87 12.20
N LYS A 66 2.02 -24.00 12.17
CA LYS A 66 1.74 -25.12 11.26
C LYS A 66 0.45 -25.84 11.59
N LYS A 67 -0.09 -25.66 12.80
CA LYS A 67 -1.36 -26.26 13.23
C LYS A 67 -2.49 -25.86 12.29
N ASN A 68 -2.64 -24.55 12.05
CA ASN A 68 -3.79 -23.99 11.32
C ASN A 68 -3.42 -23.42 9.94
N PHE A 69 -2.13 -23.29 9.61
CA PHE A 69 -1.69 -22.71 8.34
C PHE A 69 -0.86 -23.67 7.49
N ASN A 70 -1.01 -23.53 6.17
CA ASN A 70 -0.15 -24.07 5.12
C ASN A 70 0.92 -23.03 4.73
N ASN A 71 1.95 -23.46 3.99
CA ASN A 71 2.97 -22.58 3.40
C ASN A 71 3.78 -21.76 4.43
N THR A 72 4.04 -22.35 5.60
CA THR A 72 4.70 -21.71 6.74
C THR A 72 6.22 -21.94 6.80
N GLN A 73 6.85 -22.40 5.71
CA GLN A 73 8.28 -22.79 5.71
C GLN A 73 9.21 -21.61 6.05
N ASN A 74 8.78 -20.39 5.73
CA ASN A 74 9.51 -19.15 5.98
C ASN A 74 8.95 -18.35 7.17
N TRP A 75 8.07 -18.96 7.97
CA TRP A 75 7.49 -18.34 9.15
C TRP A 75 8.11 -18.93 10.42
N VAL A 76 8.83 -18.10 11.16
CA VAL A 76 9.55 -18.49 12.37
C VAL A 76 8.73 -18.11 13.60
N VAL A 77 8.39 -19.09 14.44
CA VAL A 77 7.72 -18.83 15.71
C VAL A 77 8.75 -18.63 16.81
N LYS A 78 8.67 -17.50 17.52
CA LYS A 78 9.47 -17.20 18.71
C LYS A 78 8.75 -16.19 19.59
N ASP A 79 8.99 -16.25 20.90
CA ASP A 79 8.49 -15.29 21.88
C ASP A 79 6.97 -14.98 21.76
N GLY A 80 6.16 -15.98 21.35
CA GLY A 80 4.71 -15.85 21.22
C GLY A 80 4.22 -15.21 19.90
N TYR A 81 5.10 -14.86 18.96
CA TYR A 81 4.73 -14.34 17.64
C TYR A 81 5.28 -15.19 16.49
N ALA A 82 4.74 -15.00 15.30
CA ALA A 82 5.26 -15.58 14.07
C ALA A 82 5.89 -14.48 13.20
N GLU A 83 7.18 -14.62 12.89
CA GLU A 83 7.94 -13.70 12.04
C GLU A 83 8.02 -14.23 10.60
N VAL A 84 7.69 -13.37 9.63
CA VAL A 84 7.72 -13.73 8.21
C VAL A 84 9.06 -13.38 7.57
N HIS A 85 9.69 -14.36 6.92
CA HIS A 85 10.88 -14.18 6.09
C HIS A 85 10.57 -14.28 4.58
N GLY A 86 9.30 -14.48 4.22
CA GLY A 86 8.81 -14.48 2.84
C GLY A 86 7.63 -15.44 2.62
N GLY A 87 6.89 -15.25 1.54
CA GLY A 87 5.73 -16.09 1.19
C GLY A 87 4.50 -15.84 2.07
N THR A 88 3.38 -16.44 1.66
CA THR A 88 2.07 -16.24 2.29
C THR A 88 1.66 -17.48 3.06
N ALA A 89 1.45 -17.34 4.38
CA ALA A 89 0.81 -18.37 5.18
C ALA A 89 -0.71 -18.36 4.91
N GLU A 90 -1.28 -19.51 4.63
CA GLU A 90 -2.70 -19.65 4.26
C GLU A 90 -3.42 -20.56 5.26
N THR A 91 -4.59 -20.15 5.76
CA THR A 91 -5.36 -20.98 6.68
C THR A 91 -5.77 -22.28 6.01
N LYS A 92 -5.62 -23.41 6.70
CA LYS A 92 -6.09 -24.73 6.23
C LYS A 92 -7.60 -24.78 6.08
N GLN A 93 -8.30 -24.13 7.01
CA GLN A 93 -9.75 -23.99 6.98
C GLN A 93 -10.15 -22.81 6.10
N SER A 94 -11.21 -23.00 5.32
CA SER A 94 -11.88 -21.91 4.59
C SER A 94 -12.94 -21.26 5.47
N PHE A 95 -13.09 -19.94 5.33
CA PHE A 95 -14.06 -19.15 6.08
C PHE A 95 -15.00 -18.39 5.14
N GLY A 96 -16.26 -18.24 5.58
CA GLY A 96 -17.25 -17.36 4.96
C GLY A 96 -17.34 -16.02 5.70
N SER A 97 -18.55 -15.59 6.02
CA SER A 97 -18.78 -14.45 6.91
C SER A 97 -18.14 -14.69 8.28
N CYS A 98 -17.26 -13.80 8.70
CA CYS A 98 -16.55 -13.90 9.97
C CYS A 98 -16.12 -12.51 10.47
N HIS A 99 -15.77 -12.43 11.75
CA HIS A 99 -14.98 -11.34 12.31
C HIS A 99 -13.54 -11.84 12.47
N ILE A 100 -12.57 -11.03 12.06
CA ILE A 100 -11.16 -11.36 12.10
C ILE A 100 -10.46 -10.40 13.06
N HIS A 101 -9.73 -10.95 14.02
CA HIS A 101 -8.79 -10.21 14.87
C HIS A 101 -7.38 -10.60 14.47
N LEU A 102 -6.52 -9.59 14.26
CA LEU A 102 -5.10 -9.77 13.98
C LEU A 102 -4.34 -8.61 14.63
N GLU A 103 -3.21 -8.94 15.24
CA GLU A 103 -2.21 -7.97 15.67
C GLU A 103 -0.93 -8.19 14.88
N TRP A 104 -0.26 -7.11 14.52
CA TRP A 104 0.97 -7.15 13.74
C TRP A 104 1.92 -6.02 14.18
N ALA A 105 3.20 -6.21 13.90
CA ALA A 105 4.23 -5.21 14.14
C ALA A 105 5.13 -5.10 12.90
N SER A 106 5.59 -3.89 12.59
CA SER A 106 6.61 -3.68 11.58
C SER A 106 7.99 -4.12 12.10
N PRO A 107 8.97 -4.39 11.21
CA PRO A 107 10.33 -4.69 11.62
C PRO A 107 10.93 -3.56 12.48
N ALA A 108 11.58 -3.92 13.59
CA ALA A 108 12.19 -2.94 14.50
C ALA A 108 13.21 -2.02 13.82
N LYS A 109 13.94 -2.54 12.82
CA LYS A 109 14.81 -1.73 11.96
C LYS A 109 14.01 -1.22 10.77
N VAL A 110 13.75 0.09 10.78
CA VAL A 110 13.17 0.79 9.63
C VAL A 110 14.12 0.72 8.44
N SER A 111 13.60 0.22 7.31
CA SER A 111 14.31 0.14 6.03
C SER A 111 13.31 0.23 4.88
N GLY A 112 13.73 0.85 3.77
CA GLY A 112 12.86 1.08 2.60
C GLY A 112 12.01 2.36 2.71
N ARG A 113 11.15 2.58 1.70
CA ARG A 113 10.22 3.71 1.61
C ARG A 113 8.99 3.33 0.78
N GLY A 114 7.88 4.04 0.95
CA GLY A 114 6.61 3.75 0.30
C GLY A 114 6.19 2.30 0.53
N GLN A 115 5.73 1.64 -0.54
CA GLN A 115 5.37 0.21 -0.54
C GLN A 115 6.54 -0.75 -0.25
N GLY A 116 7.78 -0.28 -0.24
CA GLY A 116 8.95 -1.11 0.07
C GLY A 116 9.29 -1.19 1.57
N ARG A 117 8.50 -0.57 2.45
CA ARG A 117 8.78 -0.47 3.89
C ARG A 117 7.74 -1.24 4.71
N GLY A 118 8.11 -2.40 5.22
CA GLY A 118 7.26 -3.20 6.13
C GLY A 118 5.92 -3.61 5.50
N ASN A 119 5.94 -4.00 4.23
CA ASN A 119 4.74 -4.35 3.45
C ASN A 119 4.31 -5.80 3.69
N SER A 120 3.02 -6.00 3.96
CA SER A 120 2.33 -7.29 4.09
C SER A 120 0.84 -7.09 3.83
N GLY A 121 0.01 -8.12 4.03
CA GLY A 121 -1.42 -7.98 3.86
C GLY A 121 -2.20 -9.19 4.36
N VAL A 122 -3.49 -8.96 4.67
CA VAL A 122 -4.44 -10.03 4.98
C VAL A 122 -5.38 -10.20 3.80
N TYR A 123 -5.30 -11.36 3.14
CA TYR A 123 -6.15 -11.68 1.99
C TYR A 123 -7.41 -12.40 2.45
N ILE A 124 -8.52 -11.67 2.49
CA ILE A 124 -9.83 -12.22 2.80
C ILE A 124 -10.31 -13.05 1.61
N MET A 125 -10.65 -14.32 1.88
CA MET A 125 -11.03 -15.32 0.87
C MET A 125 -9.99 -15.51 -0.25
N GLY A 126 -8.72 -15.18 0.02
CA GLY A 126 -7.64 -15.23 -0.96
C GLY A 126 -7.78 -14.21 -2.11
N LYS A 127 -8.63 -13.19 -1.97
CA LYS A 127 -8.95 -12.25 -3.06
C LYS A 127 -8.85 -10.79 -2.69
N TYR A 128 -9.33 -10.42 -1.51
CA TYR A 128 -9.46 -9.03 -1.10
C TYR A 128 -8.44 -8.72 -0.02
N GLU A 129 -7.47 -7.87 -0.34
CA GLU A 129 -6.40 -7.51 0.59
C GLU A 129 -6.82 -6.37 1.51
N VAL A 130 -6.66 -6.59 2.82
CA VAL A 130 -6.54 -5.51 3.79
C VAL A 130 -5.06 -5.24 3.99
N GLN A 131 -4.62 -4.05 3.58
CA GLN A 131 -3.20 -3.73 3.51
C GLN A 131 -2.57 -3.61 4.90
N ILE A 132 -1.38 -4.19 5.06
CA ILE A 132 -0.51 -3.98 6.21
C ILE A 132 0.76 -3.29 5.72
N LEU A 133 1.04 -2.11 6.27
CA LEU A 133 2.20 -1.34 5.85
C LEU A 133 2.72 -0.49 6.99
N ASP A 134 4.04 -0.39 7.12
CA ASP A 134 4.67 0.61 7.98
C ASP A 134 4.50 2.00 7.36
N SER A 135 3.35 2.61 7.63
CA SER A 135 2.98 3.95 7.17
C SER A 135 3.44 5.06 8.13
N TYR A 136 4.13 4.72 9.23
CA TYR A 136 4.57 5.70 10.22
C TYR A 136 5.74 6.54 9.69
N GLN A 137 5.48 7.82 9.42
CA GLN A 137 6.44 8.72 8.74
C GLN A 137 6.94 8.12 7.41
N ASN A 138 6.02 7.50 6.67
CA ASN A 138 6.30 6.90 5.38
C ASN A 138 5.24 7.42 4.40
N ASP A 139 5.66 8.21 3.42
CA ASP A 139 4.78 8.64 2.34
C ASP A 139 4.64 7.47 1.35
N THR A 140 3.40 7.04 1.11
CA THR A 140 3.03 5.81 0.40
C THR A 140 2.12 6.07 -0.78
#